data_AF-A0AAI8X5E1-F1
#
_entry.id   AF-A0AAI8X5E1-F1
#
_cell.length_a   1.000
_cell.length_b   1.000
_cell.length_c   1.000
_cell.angle_alpha   90.00
_cell.angle_beta   90.00
_cell.angle_gamma   90.00
#
_symmetry.space_group_name_H-M   'P 1'
#
loop_
_entity.id
_entity.type
_entity.pdbx_description
1 polymer ?
#
loop_
_entity_poly.entity_id
_entity_poly.type
_entity_poly.pdbx_seq_one_letter_code
_entity_poly.pdbx_strand_id
1 'polypeptide(L)'
;MFSRAPHPSLASHPVSRAIGTCNPLSTADSDIALVRGYSRELKIACDELHDDPFNSDARAQLMRLILHDSKNADAAQERLRRHQVPAVGRPS
;
A
#
# COMPACT_ATOMS: atom_id res chain seq x y z
N MET A 1 64.83 -12.39 4.39
CA MET A 1 64.81 -11.50 5.57
C MET A 1 63.53 -11.75 6.35
N PHE A 2 63.68 -11.93 7.67
CA PHE A 2 62.69 -12.06 8.76
C PHE A 2 61.41 -11.20 8.56
N SER A 3 60.18 -11.56 8.96
CA SER A 3 59.66 -11.81 10.33
C SER A 3 58.13 -12.06 10.22
N ARG A 4 57.51 -13.10 10.83
CA ARG A 4 56.94 -13.18 12.20
C ARG A 4 55.43 -12.84 12.31
N ALA A 5 54.60 -13.88 12.19
CA ALA A 5 53.50 -14.36 13.07
C ALA A 5 52.45 -13.37 13.72
N PRO A 6 51.49 -13.82 14.57
CA PRO A 6 50.04 -13.82 14.29
C PRO A 6 49.19 -13.00 15.28
N HIS A 7 47.96 -12.63 14.93
CA HIS A 7 47.05 -11.92 15.85
C HIS A 7 45.57 -12.35 15.72
N PRO A 8 44.76 -12.20 16.78
CA PRO A 8 43.73 -13.18 17.18
C PRO A 8 42.29 -12.63 17.21
N SER A 9 41.34 -13.57 17.17
CA SER A 9 40.09 -13.70 17.96
C SER A 9 39.08 -12.54 18.13
N LEU A 10 37.81 -12.99 18.22
CA LEU A 10 36.62 -12.35 18.81
C LEU A 10 35.96 -11.23 18.01
N ALA A 11 34.82 -11.58 17.38
CA ALA A 11 33.55 -10.99 17.79
C ALA A 11 32.39 -11.81 17.20
N SER A 12 31.78 -12.61 18.07
CA SER A 12 30.40 -13.04 17.93
C SER A 12 29.53 -11.80 17.79
N HIS A 13 28.88 -11.62 16.64
CA HIS A 13 27.66 -10.83 16.57
C HIS A 13 26.53 -11.82 16.29
N PRO A 14 25.72 -12.19 17.30
CA PRO A 14 24.40 -12.72 16.98
C PRO A 14 23.69 -11.63 16.17
N VAL A 15 23.19 -11.99 14.99
CA VAL A 15 22.17 -11.22 14.27
C VAL A 15 20.93 -11.22 15.15
N SER A 16 20.95 -10.35 16.15
CA SER A 16 19.79 -10.02 16.96
C SER A 16 18.93 -9.09 16.13
N ARG A 17 17.87 -9.69 15.58
CA ARG A 17 16.51 -9.23 15.81
C ARG A 17 16.17 -7.86 15.22
N ALA A 18 15.64 -7.87 14.00
CA ALA A 18 14.47 -7.05 13.72
C ALA A 18 13.26 -7.97 13.80
N ILE A 19 12.63 -8.05 14.98
CA ILE A 19 11.20 -8.33 15.00
C ILE A 19 10.60 -7.21 14.16
N GLY A 20 10.08 -7.57 12.99
CA GLY A 20 9.36 -6.65 12.13
C GLY A 20 8.20 -6.09 12.94
N THR A 21 8.41 -4.94 13.56
CA THR A 21 7.33 -4.08 14.02
C THR A 21 6.60 -3.70 12.75
N CYS A 22 5.43 -4.27 12.54
CA CYS A 22 4.51 -3.92 11.48
C CYS A 22 4.32 -2.41 11.57
N ASN A 23 4.99 -1.64 10.71
CA ASN A 23 4.96 -0.19 10.80
C ASN A 23 3.59 0.26 10.26
N PRO A 24 2.64 0.71 11.09
CA PRO A 24 1.27 1.01 10.66
C PRO A 24 1.22 2.12 9.61
N LEU A 25 2.26 2.95 9.54
CA LEU A 25 2.45 3.97 8.51
C LEU A 25 2.63 3.37 7.11
N SER A 26 3.30 2.22 7.00
CA SER A 26 3.54 1.55 5.71
C SER A 26 2.26 0.96 5.12
N THR A 27 1.39 0.43 5.97
CA THR A 27 0.08 -0.11 5.55
C THR A 27 -0.88 1.00 5.16
N ALA A 28 -0.88 2.13 5.89
CA ALA A 28 -1.71 3.28 5.55
C ALA A 28 -1.30 3.92 4.22
N ASP A 29 0.01 4.08 3.95
CA ASP A 29 0.50 4.57 2.66
C ASP A 29 0.10 3.64 1.50
N SER A 30 0.23 2.32 1.72
CA SER A 30 -0.21 1.31 0.75
C SER A 30 -1.72 1.37 0.48
N ASP A 31 -2.53 1.54 1.54
CA ASP A 31 -3.98 1.67 1.41
C ASP A 31 -4.37 2.98 0.68
N ILE A 32 -3.67 4.09 0.95
CA ILE A 32 -3.86 5.36 0.23
C ILE A 32 -3.54 5.18 -1.26
N ALA A 33 -2.43 4.51 -1.58
CA ALA A 33 -2.04 4.24 -2.95
C ALA A 33 -3.08 3.37 -3.67
N LEU A 34 -3.62 2.34 -3.02
CA LEU A 34 -4.68 1.49 -3.58
C LEU A 34 -5.96 2.28 -3.88
N VAL A 35 -6.46 3.06 -2.93
CA VAL A 35 -7.68 3.86 -3.10
C VAL A 35 -7.50 4.91 -4.20
N ARG A 36 -6.35 5.59 -4.22
CA ARG A 36 -6.04 6.61 -5.24
C ARG A 36 -5.86 6.01 -6.62
N GLY A 37 -5.19 4.86 -6.71
CA GLY A 37 -5.01 4.12 -7.95
C GLY A 37 -6.36 3.72 -8.54
N TYR A 38 -7.20 3.07 -7.74
CA TYR A 38 -8.55 2.70 -8.16
C TYR A 38 -9.38 3.90 -8.60
N SER A 39 -9.39 4.99 -7.82
CA SER A 39 -10.14 6.20 -8.17
C SER A 39 -9.65 6.85 -9.46
N ARG A 40 -8.34 6.83 -9.73
CA ARG A 40 -7.77 7.37 -10.96
C ARG A 40 -8.19 6.54 -12.17
N GLU A 41 -8.03 5.23 -12.11
CA GLU A 41 -8.37 4.32 -13.20
C GLU A 41 -9.87 4.36 -13.51
N LEU A 42 -10.71 4.43 -12.47
CA LEU A 42 -12.16 4.55 -12.64
C LEU A 42 -12.53 5.85 -13.35
N LYS A 43 -11.86 6.95 -13.00
CA LYS A 43 -12.09 8.23 -13.65
C LYS A 43 -11.69 8.19 -15.13
N ILE A 44 -10.51 7.65 -15.45
CA ILE A 44 -10.05 7.51 -16.83
C ILE A 44 -11.06 6.70 -17.66
N ALA A 45 -11.47 5.52 -17.17
CA ALA A 45 -12.43 4.69 -17.90
C ALA A 45 -13.79 5.40 -18.11
N CYS A 46 -14.24 6.19 -17.14
CA CYS A 46 -15.45 7.00 -17.29
C CYS A 46 -15.28 8.17 -18.26
N ASP A 47 -14.14 8.87 -18.23
CA ASP A 47 -13.83 9.98 -19.13
C ASP A 47 -13.75 9.46 -20.59
N GLU A 48 -13.09 8.34 -20.83
CA GLU A 48 -13.02 7.69 -22.15
C GLU A 48 -14.39 7.24 -22.67
N LEU A 49 -15.28 6.73 -21.80
CA LEU A 49 -16.65 6.36 -22.16
C LEU A 49 -17.58 7.56 -22.33
N HIS A 50 -17.28 8.66 -21.65
CA HIS A 50 -17.99 9.91 -21.84
C HIS A 50 -17.66 10.50 -23.22
N ASP A 51 -16.40 10.40 -23.65
CA ASP A 51 -15.94 10.85 -24.96
C ASP A 51 -16.40 9.91 -26.09
N ASP A 52 -16.30 8.59 -25.91
CA ASP A 52 -16.84 7.57 -26.81
C ASP A 52 -17.54 6.42 -26.07
N PRO A 53 -18.89 6.36 -26.07
CA PRO A 53 -19.64 5.31 -25.38
C PRO A 53 -19.49 3.91 -26.02
N PHE A 54 -18.97 3.80 -27.25
CA PHE A 54 -18.75 2.54 -27.94
C PHE A 54 -17.31 2.02 -27.83
N ASN A 55 -16.43 2.73 -27.14
CA ASN A 55 -15.06 2.30 -26.88
C ASN A 55 -15.05 0.98 -26.09
N SER A 56 -14.71 -0.12 -26.76
CA SER A 56 -14.70 -1.46 -26.18
C SER A 56 -13.69 -1.61 -25.05
N ASP A 57 -12.56 -0.94 -25.16
CA ASP A 57 -11.46 -1.03 -24.19
C ASP A 57 -11.83 -0.32 -22.89
N ALA A 58 -12.40 0.89 -22.99
CA ALA A 58 -12.88 1.64 -21.84
C ALA A 58 -14.03 0.91 -21.12
N ARG A 59 -14.96 0.27 -21.86
CA ARG A 59 -16.00 -0.58 -21.26
C ARG A 59 -15.40 -1.78 -20.53
N ALA A 60 -14.45 -2.46 -21.14
CA ALA A 60 -13.77 -3.61 -20.53
C ALA A 60 -12.98 -3.19 -19.29
N GLN A 61 -12.30 -2.05 -19.32
CA GLN A 61 -11.58 -1.49 -18.18
C GLN A 61 -12.53 -1.15 -17.02
N LEU A 62 -13.63 -0.45 -17.30
CA LEU A 62 -14.64 -0.11 -16.29
C LEU A 62 -15.21 -1.38 -15.63
N MET A 63 -15.58 -2.39 -16.43
CA MET A 63 -16.09 -3.65 -15.90
C MET A 63 -15.05 -4.36 -15.05
N ARG A 64 -13.77 -4.38 -15.46
CA ARG A 64 -12.69 -5.00 -14.68
C ARG A 64 -12.54 -4.33 -13.32
N LEU A 65 -12.51 -2.99 -13.29
CA LEU A 65 -12.39 -2.20 -12.08
C LEU A 65 -13.55 -2.49 -11.12
N ILE A 66 -14.80 -2.46 -11.62
CA ILE A 66 -15.98 -2.67 -10.79
C ILE A 66 -16.07 -4.11 -10.27
N LEU A 67 -15.77 -5.12 -11.10
CA LEU A 67 -15.96 -6.52 -10.76
C LEU A 67 -14.81 -7.11 -9.91
N HIS A 68 -13.58 -6.64 -10.12
CA HIS A 68 -12.39 -7.22 -9.51
C HIS A 68 -11.71 -6.28 -8.50
N ASP A 69 -11.48 -5.02 -8.87
CA ASP A 69 -10.63 -4.13 -8.10
C ASP A 69 -11.38 -3.35 -6.99
N SER A 70 -12.70 -3.19 -7.15
CA SER A 70 -13.58 -2.51 -6.19
C SER A 70 -13.44 -3.06 -4.77
N LYS A 71 -13.42 -4.39 -4.62
CA LYS A 71 -13.32 -5.05 -3.31
C LYS A 71 -12.03 -4.69 -2.56
N ASN A 72 -10.92 -4.61 -3.29
CA ASN A 72 -9.62 -4.28 -2.71
C ASN A 72 -9.56 -2.80 -2.32
N ALA A 73 -10.09 -1.92 -3.19
CA ALA A 73 -10.19 -0.50 -2.93
C ALA A 73 -11.12 -0.19 -1.75
N ASP A 74 -12.27 -0.85 -1.65
CA ASP A 74 -13.22 -0.71 -0.55
C ASP A 74 -12.62 -1.18 0.77
N ALA A 75 -11.93 -2.33 0.77
CA ALA A 75 -11.25 -2.83 1.95
C ALA A 75 -10.14 -1.87 2.42
N ALA A 76 -9.38 -1.27 1.49
CA ALA A 76 -8.38 -0.25 1.79
C ALA A 76 -9.00 1.04 2.33
N GLN A 77 -10.06 1.52 1.68
CA GLN A 77 -10.82 2.70 2.11
C GLN A 77 -11.37 2.52 3.52
N GLU A 78 -11.90 1.34 3.83
CA GLU A 78 -12.44 1.01 5.14
C GLU A 78 -11.34 0.97 6.22
N ARG A 79 -10.15 0.41 5.91
CA ARG A 79 -8.99 0.51 6.81
C ARG A 79 -8.61 1.97 7.08
N LEU A 80 -8.53 2.79 6.03
CA LEU A 80 -8.23 4.22 6.17
C LEU A 80 -9.28 4.95 7.01
N ARG A 81 -10.57 4.68 6.80
CA ARG A 81 -11.65 5.28 7.59
C ARG A 81 -11.50 4.95 9.07
N ARG A 82 -11.22 3.69 9.42
CA ARG A 82 -10.98 3.27 10.82
C ARG A 82 -9.79 3.98 11.45
N HIS A 83 -8.74 4.26 10.68
CA HIS A 83 -7.59 5.02 11.16
C HIS A 83 -7.86 6.54 11.23
N GLN A 84 -8.85 7.05 10.51
CA GLN A 84 -9.22 8.46 10.49
C GLN A 84 -10.26 8.85 11.55
N VAL A 85 -10.99 7.90 12.17
CA VAL A 85 -11.94 8.22 13.25
C VAL A 85 -11.17 8.84 14.43
N PRO A 86 -11.28 10.15 14.69
CA PRO A 86 -10.82 10.71 15.94
C PRO A 86 -11.80 10.28 17.02
N ALA A 87 -11.32 10.05 18.23
CA ALA A 87 -12.15 9.97 19.42
C ALA A 87 -12.88 11.31 19.64
N VAL A 88 -13.95 11.60 18.89
CA VAL A 88 -14.90 12.66 19.20
C VAL A 88 -15.89 12.06 20.20
N GLY A 89 -15.46 12.16 21.45
CA GLY A 89 -16.23 11.81 22.63
C GLY A 89 -15.51 12.40 23.84
N ARG A 90 -15.67 13.70 24.08
CA ARG A 90 -15.39 14.26 25.40
C ARG A 90 -16.61 15.10 25.84
N PRO A 91 -17.32 14.66 26.89
CA PRO A 91 -18.47 15.40 27.42
C PRO A 91 -18.00 16.66 28.14
N SER A 92 -18.82 17.71 28.12
CA SER A 92 -18.81 18.80 29.10
C SER A 92 -20.16 18.81 29.81
#